data_AF-A0A9C7RG71-F1
#
_entry.id   AF-A0A9C7RG71-F1
#
_cell.length_a   1.000
_cell.length_b   1.000
_cell.length_c   1.000
_cell.angle_alpha   90.00
_cell.angle_beta   90.00
_cell.angle_gamma   90.00
#
_symmetry.space_group_name_H-M   'P 1'
#
loop_
_entity.id
_entity.type
_entity.pdbx_description
1 polymer ?
#
loop_
_entity_poly.entity_id
_entity_poly.type
_entity_poly.pdbx_seq_one_letter_code
_entity_poly.pdbx_strand_id
1 'polypeptide(L)'
;MDQHSRSFTTTIALYLVLAFFSIPHLIDDFLFDIPADFGISVHLSQFLAGVFILIYLGILIPLARGKRGGVIGAVSMGIFLALAGILKHIPLIIQPGPYWSGWFSEGLIIGMIITGIVLAITGIISLRITK
;
A
#
# COMPACT_ATOMS: atom_id res chain seq x y z
N MET A 1 18.29 -7.37 -20.45
CA MET A 1 16.90 -7.09 -20.04
C MET A 1 16.55 -5.73 -20.61
N ASP A 2 15.59 -5.67 -21.54
CA ASP A 2 15.16 -4.40 -22.13
C ASP A 2 14.47 -3.50 -21.08
N GLN A 3 14.28 -2.22 -21.43
CA GLN A 3 13.72 -1.22 -20.53
C GLN A 3 12.28 -1.55 -20.09
N HIS A 4 11.51 -2.26 -20.92
CA HIS A 4 10.15 -2.67 -20.63
C HIS A 4 10.14 -3.77 -19.55
N SER A 5 10.93 -4.82 -19.75
CA SER A 5 11.11 -5.91 -18.79
C SER A 5 11.63 -5.41 -17.44
N ARG A 6 12.60 -4.48 -17.45
CA ARG A 6 13.11 -3.88 -16.21
C ARG A 6 12.04 -3.10 -15.45
N SER A 7 11.24 -2.30 -16.15
CA SER A 7 10.19 -1.49 -15.53
C SER A 7 9.08 -2.36 -14.88
N PHE A 8 8.72 -3.48 -15.52
CA PHE A 8 7.77 -4.45 -14.96
C PHE A 8 8.30 -5.14 -13.71
N THR A 9 9.54 -5.64 -13.75
CA THR A 9 10.17 -6.26 -12.57
C THR A 9 10.26 -5.28 -11.41
N THR A 10 10.63 -4.01 -11.67
CA THR A 10 10.65 -2.97 -10.64
C THR A 10 9.26 -2.73 -10.06
N THR A 11 8.20 -2.70 -10.89
CA THR A 11 6.82 -2.51 -10.41
C THR A 11 6.38 -3.66 -9.51
N ILE A 12 6.71 -4.90 -9.87
CA ILE A 12 6.43 -6.07 -9.03
C ILE A 12 7.17 -5.98 -7.70
N ALA A 13 8.46 -5.64 -7.73
CA ALA A 13 9.27 -5.51 -6.50
C ALA A 13 8.71 -4.41 -5.58
N LEU A 14 8.39 -3.24 -6.12
CA LEU A 14 7.77 -2.14 -5.36
C LEU A 14 6.41 -2.53 -4.80
N TYR A 15 5.61 -3.33 -5.54
CA TYR A 15 4.36 -3.85 -5.03
C TYR A 15 4.62 -4.76 -3.82
N LEU A 16 5.54 -5.71 -3.91
CA LEU A 16 5.88 -6.57 -2.76
C LEU A 16 6.41 -5.78 -1.56
N VAL A 17 7.22 -4.73 -1.78
CA VAL A 17 7.69 -3.84 -0.71
C VAL A 17 6.52 -3.06 -0.10
N LEU A 18 5.53 -2.65 -0.90
CA LEU A 18 4.33 -2.00 -0.37
C LEU A 18 3.59 -2.93 0.60
N ALA A 19 3.47 -4.23 0.27
CA ALA A 19 2.90 -5.24 1.16
C ALA A 19 3.72 -5.42 2.45
N PHE A 20 5.05 -5.37 2.35
CA PHE A 20 5.93 -5.45 3.52
C PHE A 20 5.66 -4.34 4.54
N PHE A 21 5.33 -3.13 4.08
CA PHE A 21 4.95 -2.04 4.99
C PHE A 21 3.46 -2.08 5.38
N SER A 22 2.56 -2.34 4.43
CA SER A 22 1.12 -2.22 4.67
C SER A 22 0.53 -3.33 5.52
N ILE A 23 1.05 -4.57 5.44
CA ILE A 23 0.50 -5.70 6.22
C ILE A 23 0.81 -5.54 7.72
N PRO A 24 2.07 -5.31 8.14
CA PRO A 24 2.35 -5.03 9.55
C PRO A 24 1.65 -3.75 10.03
N HIS A 25 1.58 -2.71 9.18
CA HIS A 25 0.84 -1.48 9.49
C HIS A 25 -0.64 -1.76 9.80
N LEU A 26 -1.28 -2.60 8.98
CA LEU A 26 -2.67 -3.00 9.19
C LEU A 26 -2.87 -3.82 10.48
N ILE A 27 -1.91 -4.68 10.83
CA ILE A 27 -1.93 -5.41 12.11
C ILE A 27 -1.80 -4.43 13.27
N ASP A 28 -0.89 -3.47 13.16
CA ASP A 28 -0.66 -2.42 14.15
C ASP A 28 -1.94 -1.60 14.38
N ASP A 29 -2.61 -1.14 13.31
CA ASP A 29 -3.89 -0.45 13.39
C ASP A 29 -4.97 -1.27 14.15
N PHE A 30 -4.99 -2.59 13.99
CA PHE A 30 -5.92 -3.46 14.72
C PHE A 30 -5.55 -3.65 16.19
N LEU A 31 -4.26 -3.62 16.55
CA LEU A 31 -3.82 -3.72 17.94
C LEU A 31 -4.21 -2.49 18.76
N PHE A 32 -4.39 -1.34 18.10
CA PHE A 32 -4.75 -0.07 18.72
C PHE A 32 -6.20 0.37 18.44
N ASP A 33 -7.06 -0.55 17.99
CA ASP A 33 -8.49 -0.32 17.74
C ASP A 33 -8.79 0.86 16.79
N ILE A 34 -7.86 1.22 15.91
CA ILE A 34 -7.98 2.36 14.98
C ILE A 34 -9.24 2.32 14.10
N PRO A 35 -9.75 1.14 13.67
CA PRO A 35 -11.00 1.12 12.91
C PRO A 35 -12.23 1.67 13.66
N ALA A 36 -12.22 1.68 14.99
CA ALA A 36 -13.31 2.23 15.79
C ALA A 36 -13.46 3.75 15.61
N ASP A 37 -12.38 4.46 15.29
CA ASP A 37 -12.38 5.91 14.99
C ASP A 37 -13.27 6.26 13.79
N PHE A 38 -13.52 5.29 12.91
CA PHE A 38 -14.37 5.46 11.73
C PHE A 38 -15.84 5.05 11.99
N GLY A 39 -16.18 4.70 13.24
CA GLY A 39 -17.52 4.21 13.60
C GLY A 39 -17.82 2.81 13.07
N ILE A 40 -16.78 2.02 12.74
CA ILE A 40 -16.90 0.66 12.20
C ILE A 40 -16.41 -0.33 13.26
N SER A 41 -17.11 -1.46 13.43
CA SER A 41 -16.67 -2.48 14.37
C SER A 41 -15.34 -3.10 13.94
N VAL A 42 -14.49 -3.45 14.92
CA VAL A 42 -13.19 -4.08 14.66
C VAL A 42 -13.34 -5.38 13.86
N HIS A 43 -14.34 -6.20 14.18
CA HIS A 43 -14.60 -7.45 13.47
C HIS A 43 -14.99 -7.24 11.99
N LEU A 44 -15.83 -6.25 11.70
CA LEU A 44 -16.16 -5.92 10.31
C LEU A 44 -14.91 -5.42 9.58
N SER A 45 -14.11 -4.58 10.22
CA SER A 45 -12.86 -4.09 9.67
C SER A 45 -11.84 -5.21 9.41
N GLN A 46 -11.74 -6.22 10.29
CA GLN A 46 -10.92 -7.42 10.06
C GLN A 46 -11.39 -8.23 8.86
N PHE A 47 -12.70 -8.40 8.70
CA PHE A 47 -13.26 -9.04 7.50
C PHE A 47 -12.91 -8.26 6.22
N LEU A 48 -13.11 -6.94 6.24
CA LEU A 48 -12.77 -6.06 5.11
C LEU A 48 -11.26 -6.05 4.82
N ALA A 49 -10.41 -6.13 5.84
CA ALA A 49 -8.97 -6.31 5.70
C ALA A 49 -8.63 -7.64 4.99
N GLY A 50 -9.32 -8.73 5.33
CA GLY A 50 -9.19 -10.00 4.61
C GLY A 50 -9.55 -9.87 3.13
N VAL A 51 -10.69 -9.23 2.82
CA VAL A 51 -11.10 -8.94 1.43
C VAL A 51 -10.07 -8.07 0.71
N PHE A 52 -9.55 -7.05 1.39
CA PHE A 52 -8.49 -6.19 0.87
C PHE A 52 -7.23 -6.99 0.52
N ILE A 53 -6.77 -7.91 1.38
CA ILE A 53 -5.62 -8.78 1.12
C ILE A 53 -5.88 -9.67 -0.11
N LEU A 54 -7.08 -10.22 -0.27
CA LEU A 54 -7.45 -11.01 -1.44
C LEU A 54 -7.39 -10.19 -2.73
N ILE A 55 -7.90 -8.96 -2.73
CA ILE A 55 -7.79 -8.04 -3.87
C ILE A 55 -6.33 -7.73 -4.16
N TYR A 56 -5.55 -7.44 -3.11
CA TYR A 56 -4.13 -7.12 -3.20
C TYR A 56 -3.35 -8.25 -3.87
N LEU A 57 -3.55 -9.50 -3.43
CA LEU A 57 -2.92 -10.68 -4.04
C LEU A 57 -3.47 -10.96 -5.45
N GLY A 58 -4.75 -10.72 -5.68
CA GLY A 58 -5.40 -10.87 -6.99
C GLY A 58 -4.78 -9.98 -8.06
N ILE A 59 -4.30 -8.78 -7.71
CA ILE A 59 -3.58 -7.86 -8.61
C ILE A 59 -2.21 -8.41 -9.02
N LEU A 60 -1.54 -9.19 -8.16
CA LEU A 60 -0.20 -9.71 -8.42
C LEU A 60 -0.19 -10.67 -9.61
N ILE A 61 -1.27 -11.44 -9.82
CA ILE A 61 -1.37 -12.41 -10.92
C ILE A 61 -1.28 -11.73 -12.32
N PRO A 62 -2.17 -10.78 -12.68
CA PRO A 62 -2.04 -10.06 -13.95
C PRO A 62 -0.78 -9.20 -14.00
N LEU A 63 -0.29 -8.68 -12.87
CA LEU A 63 0.94 -7.89 -12.82
C LEU A 63 2.17 -8.73 -13.20
N ALA A 64 2.31 -9.92 -12.62
CA ALA A 64 3.38 -10.87 -12.91
C ALA A 64 3.33 -11.38 -14.37
N ARG A 65 2.14 -11.42 -14.97
CA ARG A 65 1.94 -11.77 -16.39
C ARG A 65 2.19 -10.60 -17.36
N GLY A 66 2.68 -9.46 -16.86
CA GLY A 66 2.94 -8.29 -17.68
C GLY A 66 1.67 -7.63 -18.24
N LYS A 67 0.49 -7.93 -17.67
CA LYS A 67 -0.79 -7.42 -18.20
C LYS A 67 -1.01 -6.00 -17.72
N ARG A 68 -1.46 -5.14 -18.65
CA ARG A 68 -1.78 -3.73 -18.39
C ARG A 68 -2.73 -3.55 -17.20
N GLY A 69 -3.73 -4.42 -17.07
CA GLY A 69 -4.67 -4.40 -15.93
C GLY A 69 -4.01 -4.63 -14.57
N GLY A 70 -2.95 -5.46 -14.50
CA GLY A 70 -2.20 -5.67 -13.25
C GLY A 70 -1.40 -4.44 -12.84
N VAL A 71 -0.80 -3.73 -13.81
CA VAL A 71 -0.10 -2.47 -13.55
C VAL A 71 -1.08 -1.39 -13.09
N ILE A 72 -2.25 -1.29 -13.74
CA ILE A 72 -3.31 -0.36 -13.31
C ILE A 72 -3.75 -0.68 -11.86
N GLY A 73 -4.00 -1.95 -11.55
CA GLY A 73 -4.34 -2.37 -10.19
C GLY A 73 -3.27 -1.99 -9.17
N ALA A 74 -1.99 -2.24 -9.48
CA ALA A 74 -0.88 -1.91 -8.60
C ALA A 74 -0.73 -0.39 -8.38
N VAL A 75 -0.85 0.41 -9.44
CA VAL A 75 -0.85 1.88 -9.35
C VAL A 75 -2.00 2.38 -8.48
N SER A 76 -3.22 1.91 -8.75
CA SER A 76 -4.40 2.31 -7.97
C SER A 76 -4.25 1.95 -6.50
N MET A 77 -3.72 0.76 -6.20
CA MET A 77 -3.45 0.31 -4.84
C MET A 77 -2.39 1.18 -4.13
N GLY A 78 -1.29 1.49 -4.83
CA GLY A 78 -0.24 2.38 -4.31
C GLY A 78 -0.76 3.78 -4.01
N ILE A 79 -1.57 4.36 -4.90
CA ILE A 79 -2.23 5.66 -4.69
C ILE A 79 -3.18 5.59 -3.50
N PHE A 80 -4.05 4.59 -3.46
CA PHE A 80 -5.04 4.43 -2.41
C PHE A 80 -4.38 4.35 -1.02
N LEU A 81 -3.38 3.48 -0.85
CA LEU A 81 -2.68 3.31 0.43
C LEU A 81 -1.86 4.54 0.80
N ALA A 82 -1.18 5.17 -0.16
CA ALA A 82 -0.44 6.40 0.13
C ALA A 82 -1.38 7.53 0.58
N LEU A 83 -2.53 7.70 -0.08
CA LEU A 83 -3.51 8.71 0.31
C LEU A 83 -4.13 8.41 1.67
N ALA A 84 -4.54 7.16 1.93
CA ALA A 84 -5.04 6.76 3.24
C ALA A 84 -3.99 7.02 4.34
N GLY A 85 -2.74 6.65 4.07
CA GLY A 85 -1.58 6.93 4.90
C GLY A 85 -1.45 8.42 5.23
N ILE A 86 -1.40 9.26 4.19
CA ILE A 86 -1.22 10.70 4.35
C ILE A 86 -2.38 11.31 5.15
N LEU A 87 -3.62 11.00 4.79
CA LEU A 87 -4.79 11.67 5.33
C LEU A 87 -5.07 11.30 6.79
N LYS A 88 -4.92 10.03 7.17
CA LYS A 88 -5.20 9.59 8.54
C LYS A 88 -4.01 9.81 9.47
N HIS A 89 -2.79 9.55 9.00
CA HIS A 89 -1.68 9.31 9.92
C HIS A 89 -0.70 10.47 10.02
N ILE A 90 -0.42 11.19 8.94
CA ILE A 90 0.50 12.34 8.99
C ILE A 90 0.05 13.39 10.01
N PRO A 91 -1.24 13.76 10.12
CA PRO A 91 -1.70 14.70 11.15
C PRO A 91 -1.45 14.22 12.57
N LEU A 92 -1.47 12.90 12.81
CA LEU A 92 -1.24 12.32 14.14
C LEU A 92 0.25 12.23 14.47
N ILE A 93 1.09 11.93 13.47
CA ILE A 93 2.55 11.84 13.64
C ILE A 93 3.15 13.21 14.00
N ILE A 94 2.61 14.31 13.47
CA ILE A 94 3.12 15.66 13.75
C ILE A 94 2.60 16.24 15.08
N GLN A 95 1.62 15.59 15.72
CA GLN A 95 1.12 16.03 17.02
C GLN A 95 2.10 15.66 18.14
N PRO A 96 2.21 16.47 19.21
CA PRO A 96 3.02 16.12 20.36
C PRO A 96 2.51 14.84 21.04
N GLY A 97 3.39 13.84 21.19
CA GLY A 97 3.08 12.56 21.84
C GLY A 97 3.58 11.38 21.01
N PRO A 98 3.60 10.16 21.57
CA PRO A 98 3.94 8.97 20.82
C PRO A 98 2.83 8.60 19.82
N TYR A 99 3.19 8.35 18.57
CA TYR A 99 2.28 7.79 17.59
C TYR A 99 2.20 6.26 17.76
N TRP A 100 1.14 5.77 18.39
CA TRP A 100 0.94 4.35 18.75
C TRP A 100 2.17 3.71 19.44
N SER A 101 2.80 2.71 18.80
CA SER A 101 4.03 2.05 19.28
C SER A 101 5.30 2.89 19.08
N GLY A 102 5.15 4.14 18.66
CA GLY A 102 6.21 5.12 18.42
C GLY A 102 6.86 4.93 17.05
N TRP A 103 8.18 5.06 17.02
CA TRP A 103 9.01 5.04 15.80
C TRP A 103 8.81 3.82 14.88
N PHE A 104 8.41 2.65 15.42
CA PHE A 104 8.13 1.47 14.61
C PHE A 104 6.88 1.68 13.73
N SER A 105 5.77 2.07 14.35
CA SER A 105 4.53 2.45 13.68
C SER A 105 4.74 3.57 12.65
N GLU A 106 5.50 4.61 13.03
CA GLU A 106 5.85 5.71 12.13
C GLU A 106 6.64 5.21 10.92
N GLY A 107 7.61 4.32 11.14
CA GLY A 107 8.40 3.71 10.06
C GLY A 107 7.54 2.91 9.09
N LEU A 108 6.57 2.14 9.59
CA LEU A 108 5.65 1.37 8.75
C LEU A 108 4.80 2.27 7.86
N ILE A 109 4.19 3.31 8.43
CA ILE A 109 3.32 4.21 7.67
C ILE A 109 4.11 5.08 6.68
N ILE A 110 5.26 5.62 7.08
CA ILE A 110 6.13 6.41 6.19
C ILE A 110 6.62 5.52 5.04
N GLY A 111 7.05 4.28 5.34
CA GLY A 111 7.47 3.30 4.34
C GLY A 111 6.35 2.95 3.37
N MET A 112 5.12 2.77 3.85
CA MET A 112 3.94 2.53 3.02
C MET A 112 3.65 3.71 2.10
N ILE A 113 3.66 4.95 2.62
CA ILE A 113 3.41 6.17 1.84
C ILE A 113 4.45 6.34 0.74
N ILE A 114 5.74 6.30 1.10
CA ILE A 114 6.84 6.49 0.15
C ILE A 114 6.79 5.40 -0.93
N THR A 115 6.64 4.13 -0.53
CA THR A 115 6.58 3.02 -1.49
C THR A 115 5.36 3.12 -2.39
N GLY A 116 4.20 3.51 -1.85
CA GLY A 116 2.97 3.71 -2.62
C GLY A 116 3.11 4.79 -3.70
N ILE A 117 3.75 5.92 -3.35
CA ILE A 117 4.05 7.00 -4.31
C ILE A 117 5.03 6.54 -5.39
N VAL A 118 6.14 5.90 -4.99
CA VAL A 118 7.17 5.43 -5.93
C VAL A 118 6.60 4.35 -6.86
N LEU A 119 5.76 3.45 -6.34
CA LEU A 119 5.03 2.45 -7.12
C LEU A 119 4.10 3.12 -8.14
N ALA A 120 3.31 4.11 -7.72
CA ALA A 120 2.38 4.81 -8.60
C ALA A 120 3.12 5.48 -9.77
N ILE A 121 4.21 6.20 -9.48
CA ILE A 121 5.04 6.85 -10.50
C ILE A 121 5.63 5.81 -11.46
N THR A 122 6.26 4.75 -10.92
CA THR A 122 6.91 3.71 -11.71
C THR A 122 5.91 2.98 -12.60
N GLY A 123 4.75 2.61 -12.07
CA GLY A 123 3.71 1.92 -12.82
C GLY A 123 3.09 2.80 -13.92
N ILE A 124 2.89 4.10 -13.68
CA ILE A 124 2.47 5.05 -14.72
C ILE A 124 3.49 5.11 -15.85
N ILE A 125 4.79 5.12 -15.54
CA ILE A 125 5.86 5.06 -16.54
C ILE A 125 5.79 3.74 -17.31
N SER A 126 5.62 2.59 -16.64
CA SER A 126 5.47 1.29 -17.30
C SER A 126 4.29 1.26 -18.28
N LEU A 127 3.16 1.86 -17.92
CA LEU A 127 1.97 1.97 -18.78
C LEU A 127 2.18 2.81 -20.04
N ARG A 128 3.12 3.75 -20.02
CA ARG A 128 3.47 4.61 -21.16
C ARG A 128 4.44 3.94 -22.13
N ILE A 129 5.30 3.07 -21.61
CA ILE A 129 6.26 2.28 -22.41
C ILE A 129 5.53 1.10 -23.10
N THR A 130 4.47 0.59 -22.48
CA THR A 130 3.61 -0.47 -23.05
C THR A 130 2.54 0.16 -23.94
N LYS A 131 2.92 0.54 -25.16
CA LYS A 131 1.98 0.84 -26.26
C LYS A 131 1.69 -0.42 -27.06
#